data_AF-A0AAP4C8R5-F1
#
_entry.id   AF-A0AAP4C8R5-F1
#
_cell.length_a   1.000
_cell.length_b   1.000
_cell.length_c   1.000
_cell.angle_alpha   90.00
_cell.angle_beta   90.00
_cell.angle_gamma   90.00
#
_symmetry.space_group_name_H-M   'P 1'
#
loop_
_entity.id
_entity.type
_entity.pdbx_description
1 polymer ?
#
loop_
_entity_poly.entity_id
_entity_poly.type
_entity_poly.pdbx_seq_one_letter_code
_entity_poly.pdbx_strand_id
1 'polypeptide(L)'
;MGPVINKKQFDKIKKYIEIGKNDRNSYSKTDHDATFMRMKEDHMKNGQLKPGYNLQIATNSQFVLSYNVYQNPTDTRTMIPFLNSIQETYGHLPEYIVADAGYGSEPNYMA
;
A
#
# COMPACT_ATOMS: atom_id res chain seq x y z
N MET A 1 1.59 5.00 -39.03
CA MET A 1 2.84 5.58 -38.49
C MET A 1 2.72 5.59 -36.97
N GLY A 2 3.61 4.88 -36.27
CA GLY A 2 3.66 4.95 -34.80
C GLY A 2 4.22 6.31 -34.34
N PRO A 3 3.97 6.71 -33.08
CA PRO A 3 4.53 7.96 -32.56
C PRO A 3 6.07 7.90 -32.56
N VAL A 4 6.72 8.88 -33.19
CA VAL A 4 8.16 9.07 -33.12
C VAL A 4 8.48 9.77 -31.80
N ILE A 5 9.19 9.07 -30.91
CA ILE A 5 9.54 9.55 -29.57
C ILE A 5 10.90 10.24 -29.65
N ASN A 6 11.02 11.46 -29.11
CA ASN A 6 12.32 12.15 -29.05
C ASN A 6 13.18 11.68 -27.86
N LYS A 7 14.48 11.97 -27.90
CA LYS A 7 15.44 11.54 -26.86
C LYS A 7 15.00 11.94 -25.44
N LYS A 8 14.50 13.17 -25.25
CA LYS A 8 14.03 13.67 -23.95
C LYS A 8 12.82 12.89 -23.43
N GLN A 9 11.89 12.53 -24.31
CA GLN A 9 10.74 11.68 -23.97
C GLN A 9 11.19 10.26 -23.63
N PHE A 10 12.16 9.71 -24.37
CA PHE A 10 12.72 8.39 -24.10
C PHE A 10 13.43 8.30 -22.75
N ASP A 11 14.28 9.28 -22.43
CA ASP A 11 14.97 9.36 -21.13
C ASP A 11 13.99 9.50 -19.97
N LYS A 12 12.91 10.27 -20.19
CA LYS A 12 11.81 10.39 -19.24
C LYS A 12 11.14 9.04 -18.99
N ILE A 13 10.76 8.30 -20.05
CA ILE A 13 10.13 6.98 -19.93
C ILE A 13 11.04 5.99 -19.21
N LYS A 14 12.34 5.98 -19.53
CA LYS A 14 13.32 5.14 -18.81
C LYS A 14 13.33 5.42 -17.31
N LYS A 15 13.36 6.70 -16.92
CA LYS A 15 13.27 7.10 -15.51
C LYS A 15 11.95 6.62 -14.88
N TYR A 16 10.82 6.70 -15.60
CA TYR A 16 9.54 6.21 -15.09
C TYR A 16 9.54 4.70 -14.84
N ILE A 17 10.07 3.93 -15.79
CA ILE A 17 10.20 2.48 -15.67
C ILE A 17 11.12 2.13 -14.51
N GLU A 18 12.25 2.83 -14.38
CA GLU A 18 13.23 2.59 -13.33
C GLU A 18 12.68 2.79 -11.92
N ILE A 19 11.89 3.84 -11.71
CA ILE A 19 11.21 4.08 -10.43
C ILE A 19 10.15 2.99 -10.14
N GLY A 20 9.49 2.47 -11.18
CA GLY A 20 8.47 1.42 -11.06
C GLY A 20 8.99 -0.02 -10.91
N LYS A 21 10.31 -0.26 -10.90
CA LYS A 21 10.93 -1.60 -10.98
C LYS A 21 10.62 -2.58 -9.84
N ASN A 22 9.95 -2.14 -8.77
CA ASN A 22 9.63 -2.99 -7.61
C ASN A 22 8.19 -3.55 -7.66
N ASP A 23 7.73 -4.06 -8.81
CA ASP A 23 6.33 -4.51 -9.02
C ASP A 23 5.26 -3.44 -8.73
N ARG A 24 5.62 -2.16 -8.88
CA ARG A 24 4.74 -1.03 -8.59
C ARG A 24 4.14 -0.43 -9.85
N ASN A 25 2.83 -0.60 -9.99
CA ASN A 25 2.07 -0.12 -11.15
C ASN A 25 1.72 1.37 -11.10
N SER A 26 1.88 2.06 -9.97
CA SER A 26 1.64 3.51 -9.88
C SER A 26 2.43 4.18 -8.74
N TYR A 27 2.73 5.47 -8.91
CA TYR A 27 3.41 6.27 -7.90
C TYR A 27 3.22 7.79 -8.14
N SER A 28 3.30 8.61 -7.08
CA SER A 28 3.20 10.07 -7.23
C SER A 28 4.43 10.68 -7.89
N LYS A 29 4.25 11.76 -8.66
CA LYS A 29 5.38 12.49 -9.27
C LYS A 29 6.25 13.21 -8.25
N THR A 30 5.68 13.63 -7.12
CA THR A 30 6.36 14.40 -6.07
C THR A 30 6.83 13.53 -4.91
N ASP A 31 6.15 12.42 -4.66
CA ASP A 31 6.47 11.43 -3.63
C ASP A 31 6.42 10.04 -4.26
N HIS A 32 7.58 9.51 -4.65
CA HIS A 32 7.63 8.23 -5.35
C HIS A 32 7.24 7.04 -4.47
N ASP A 33 7.19 7.21 -3.14
CA ASP A 33 6.75 6.16 -2.23
C ASP A 33 5.22 6.09 -2.11
N ALA A 34 4.51 7.18 -2.41
CA ALA A 34 3.05 7.19 -2.39
C ALA A 34 2.44 6.48 -3.62
N THR A 35 1.39 5.68 -3.41
CA THR A 35 0.64 4.97 -4.46
C THR A 35 -0.68 5.68 -4.74
N PHE A 36 -1.10 5.72 -6.01
CA PHE A 36 -2.42 6.23 -6.35
C PHE A 36 -3.50 5.24 -5.92
N MET A 37 -4.38 5.66 -5.04
CA MET A 37 -5.44 4.83 -4.47
C MET A 37 -6.74 5.61 -4.31
N ARG A 38 -7.85 4.88 -4.14
CA ARG A 38 -9.15 5.47 -3.87
C ARG A 38 -9.19 5.88 -2.41
N MET A 39 -9.30 7.18 -2.15
CA MET A 39 -9.45 7.68 -0.78
C MET A 39 -10.85 7.37 -0.24
N LYS A 40 -10.97 7.15 1.07
CA LYS A 40 -12.26 7.03 1.76
C LYS A 40 -13.09 8.30 1.56
N GLU A 41 -12.45 9.46 1.70
CA GLU A 41 -13.07 10.76 1.47
C GLU A 41 -12.78 11.27 0.06
N ASP A 42 -13.79 11.18 -0.80
CA ASP A 42 -13.75 11.78 -2.13
C ASP A 42 -14.31 13.19 -2.12
N HIS A 43 -13.54 14.13 -1.56
CA HIS A 43 -13.89 15.55 -1.45
C HIS A 43 -14.34 16.18 -2.79
N MET A 44 -13.71 15.76 -3.90
CA MET A 44 -14.01 16.29 -5.23
C MET A 44 -15.20 15.59 -5.89
N LYS A 45 -15.70 14.49 -5.29
CA LYS A 45 -16.79 13.63 -5.78
C LYS A 45 -16.63 13.20 -7.24
N ASN A 46 -15.40 13.14 -7.72
CA ASN A 46 -15.06 12.83 -9.11
C ASN A 46 -14.42 11.44 -9.25
N GLY A 47 -14.22 10.75 -8.13
CA GLY A 47 -13.64 9.44 -8.05
C GLY A 47 -12.18 9.31 -8.42
N GLN A 48 -11.47 10.44 -8.47
CA GLN A 48 -10.07 10.48 -8.82
C GLN A 48 -9.22 9.77 -7.76
N LEU A 49 -8.30 8.91 -8.22
CA LEU A 49 -7.27 8.34 -7.35
C LEU A 49 -6.35 9.45 -6.89
N LYS A 50 -5.99 9.42 -5.61
CA LYS A 50 -5.03 10.36 -5.02
C LYS A 50 -3.83 9.57 -4.50
N PRO A 51 -2.62 10.15 -4.55
CA PRO A 51 -1.47 9.51 -3.97
C PRO A 51 -1.61 9.47 -2.45
N GLY A 52 -1.25 8.34 -1.85
CA GLY A 52 -1.06 8.24 -0.41
C GLY A 52 -0.63 6.83 0.01
N TYR A 53 -0.84 6.56 1.28
CA TYR A 53 -0.44 5.32 1.94
C TYR A 53 -1.59 4.68 2.70
N ASN A 54 -1.57 3.36 2.79
CA ASN A 54 -2.48 2.60 3.62
C ASN A 54 -1.87 2.40 5.02
N LEU A 55 -2.40 3.11 6.01
CA LEU A 55 -1.99 3.00 7.41
C LEU A 55 -2.74 1.85 8.09
N GLN A 56 -1.99 0.97 8.73
CA GLN A 56 -2.50 -0.17 9.49
C GLN A 56 -2.19 0.05 10.95
N ILE A 57 -3.15 -0.23 11.84
CA ILE A 57 -3.03 0.00 13.27
C ILE A 57 -3.57 -1.21 14.02
N ALA A 58 -2.77 -1.77 14.92
CA ALA A 58 -3.19 -2.81 15.86
C ALA A 58 -3.56 -2.16 17.19
N THR A 59 -4.71 -2.51 17.73
CA THR A 59 -5.16 -2.01 19.03
C THR A 59 -5.59 -3.13 19.96
N ASN A 60 -5.42 -2.93 21.25
CA ASN A 60 -5.96 -3.80 22.29
C ASN A 60 -6.34 -2.96 23.50
N SER A 61 -7.53 -3.18 24.07
CA SER A 61 -7.98 -2.51 25.30
C SER A 61 -7.82 -0.99 25.28
N GLN A 62 -8.12 -0.35 24.14
CA GLN A 62 -7.98 1.10 23.88
C GLN A 62 -6.53 1.61 23.74
N PHE A 63 -5.53 0.72 23.68
CA PHE A 63 -4.15 1.08 23.40
C PHE A 63 -3.76 0.74 21.96
N VAL A 64 -2.96 1.61 21.34
CA VAL A 64 -2.27 1.29 20.09
C VAL A 64 -1.05 0.44 20.43
N LEU A 65 -0.99 -0.76 19.87
CA LEU A 65 0.12 -1.68 20.08
C LEU A 65 1.15 -1.58 18.96
N SER A 66 0.71 -1.44 17.71
CA SER A 66 1.61 -1.35 16.56
C SER A 66 0.96 -0.57 15.43
N TYR A 67 1.78 -0.01 14.54
CA TYR A 67 1.33 0.61 13.31
C TYR A 67 2.35 0.38 12.20
N ASN A 68 1.89 0.31 10.96
CA ASN A 68 2.78 0.26 9.80
C ASN A 68 2.11 0.88 8.56
N VAL A 69 2.92 1.31 7.61
CA VAL A 69 2.50 2.11 6.45
C VAL A 69 2.80 1.34 5.17
N TYR A 70 1.75 1.06 4.40
CA TYR A 70 1.84 0.24 3.19
C TYR A 70 1.53 1.05 1.94
N GLN A 71 2.16 0.63 0.85
CA GLN A 71 1.92 1.18 -0.48
C GLN A 71 0.75 0.46 -1.19
N ASN A 72 0.13 -0.53 -0.54
CA ASN A 72 -0.98 -1.32 -1.06
C ASN A 72 -2.31 -0.56 -0.95
N PRO A 73 -3.06 -0.35 -2.05
CA PRO A 73 -4.36 0.32 -2.00
C PRO A 73 -5.46 -0.42 -1.20
N THR A 74 -5.26 -1.71 -0.95
CA THR A 74 -6.23 -2.61 -0.29
C THR A 74 -5.57 -3.34 0.87
N ASP A 75 -6.34 -3.62 1.92
CA ASP A 75 -5.88 -4.22 3.17
C ASP A 75 -5.49 -5.70 3.06
N THR A 76 -6.02 -6.41 2.06
CA THR A 76 -5.81 -7.85 1.90
C THR A 76 -4.34 -8.28 1.88
N ARG A 77 -3.44 -7.47 1.32
CA ARG A 77 -2.01 -7.79 1.21
C ARG A 77 -1.15 -7.23 2.35
N THR A 78 -1.74 -6.48 3.29
CA THR A 78 -1.00 -5.85 4.38
C THR A 78 -0.94 -6.73 5.63
N MET A 79 -1.89 -7.67 5.81
CA MET A 79 -2.03 -8.44 7.06
C MET A 79 -0.78 -9.24 7.43
N ILE A 80 -0.35 -10.16 6.58
CA ILE A 80 0.80 -11.04 6.87
C ILE A 80 2.08 -10.23 7.14
N PRO A 81 2.47 -9.25 6.30
CA PRO A 81 3.59 -8.37 6.61
C PRO A 81 3.42 -7.61 7.93
N PHE A 82 2.20 -7.20 8.27
CA PHE A 82 1.92 -6.47 9.51
C PHE A 82 2.07 -7.36 10.74
N LEU A 83 1.50 -8.57 10.71
CA LEU A 83 1.65 -9.55 11.79
C LEU A 83 3.11 -9.96 11.97
N ASN A 84 3.85 -10.17 10.88
CA ASN A 84 5.29 -10.45 10.95
C ASN A 84 6.04 -9.33 11.68
N SER A 85 5.73 -8.06 11.39
CA SER A 85 6.36 -6.94 12.07
C SER A 85 6.06 -6.90 13.58
N ILE A 86 4.84 -7.29 13.99
CA ILE A 86 4.44 -7.40 15.40
C ILE A 86 5.21 -8.55 16.05
N GLN A 87 5.26 -9.72 15.40
CA GLN A 87 5.98 -10.90 15.88
C GLN A 87 7.49 -10.60 16.04
N GLU A 88 8.11 -9.89 15.09
CA GLU A 88 9.51 -9.48 15.16
C GLU A 88 9.76 -8.48 16.30
N THR A 89 8.82 -7.57 16.56
CA THR A 89 8.96 -6.53 17.59
C THR A 89 8.74 -7.08 19.01
N TYR A 90 7.73 -7.92 19.21
CA TYR A 90 7.29 -8.38 20.53
C TYR A 90 7.66 -9.85 20.83
N GLY A 91 8.15 -10.58 19.84
CA GLY A 91 8.49 -12.01 19.95
C GLY A 91 7.28 -12.95 20.00
N HIS A 92 6.05 -12.42 19.96
CA HIS A 92 4.81 -13.19 19.97
C HIS A 92 3.67 -12.38 19.33
N LEU A 93 2.64 -13.10 18.86
CA LEU A 93 1.37 -12.56 18.43
C LEU A 93 0.30 -12.74 19.53
N PRO A 94 -0.75 -11.89 19.55
CA PRO A 94 -1.92 -12.11 20.40
C PRO A 94 -2.62 -13.44 20.11
N GLU A 95 -3.30 -14.01 21.11
CA GLU A 95 -4.08 -15.25 20.96
C GLU A 95 -5.20 -15.11 19.91
N TYR A 96 -5.81 -13.93 19.83
CA TYR A 96 -6.87 -13.62 18.87
C TYR A 96 -6.50 -12.40 18.04
N ILE A 97 -6.57 -12.58 16.72
CA ILE A 97 -6.44 -11.51 15.74
C ILE A 97 -7.80 -11.28 15.12
N VAL A 98 -8.31 -10.06 15.24
CA VAL A 98 -9.59 -9.65 14.67
C VAL A 98 -9.33 -8.52 13.69
N ALA A 99 -9.80 -8.69 12.46
CA ALA A 99 -9.67 -7.72 11.38
C ALA A 99 -11.00 -7.60 10.62
N ASP A 100 -11.17 -6.52 9.85
CA ASP A 100 -12.37 -6.34 9.04
C ASP A 100 -12.41 -7.27 7.81
N ALA A 101 -13.54 -7.27 7.10
CA ALA A 101 -13.72 -8.12 5.92
C ALA A 101 -12.80 -7.75 4.74
N GLY A 102 -12.19 -6.56 4.71
CA GLY A 102 -11.25 -6.13 3.68
C GLY A 102 -9.94 -6.93 3.70
N TYR A 103 -9.63 -7.58 4.81
CA TYR A 103 -8.52 -8.53 4.94
C TYR A 103 -8.86 -9.94 4.44
N GLY A 104 -10.11 -10.22 4.05
CA GLY A 104 -10.54 -11.55 3.65
C GLY A 104 -9.78 -12.07 2.43
N SER A 105 -8.93 -13.08 2.62
CA SER A 105 -8.29 -13.84 1.55
C SER A 105 -7.80 -15.19 2.07
N GLU A 106 -7.74 -16.19 1.19
CA GLU A 106 -7.23 -17.52 1.54
C GLU A 106 -5.88 -17.46 2.28
N PRO A 107 -4.85 -16.72 1.81
CA PRO A 107 -3.59 -16.63 2.53
C PRO A 107 -3.74 -16.06 3.95
N ASN A 108 -4.60 -15.07 4.14
CA ASN A 108 -4.83 -14.46 5.44
C ASN A 108 -5.58 -15.39 6.41
N TYR A 109 -6.44 -16.28 5.91
CA TYR A 109 -7.08 -17.29 6.75
C TYR A 109 -6.14 -18.43 7.18
N MET A 110 -4.98 -18.56 6.54
CA MET A 110 -3.94 -19.53 6.86
C MET A 110 -2.73 -18.91 7.59
N ALA A 111 -2.80 -17.61 7.90
CA ALA A 111 -1.71 -16.85 8.52
C ALA A 111 -1.49 -17.21 9.99
#